data_AF-A0AAV1VE25-F1
#
_entry.id   AF-A0AAV1VE25-F1
#
_cell.length_a   1.000
_cell.length_b   1.000
_cell.length_c   1.000
_cell.angle_alpha   90.00
_cell.angle_beta   90.00
_cell.angle_gamma   90.00
#
_symmetry.space_group_name_H-M   'P 1'
#
loop_
_entity.id
_entity.type
_entity.pdbx_description
1 polymer ?
#
loop_
_entity_poly.entity_id
_entity_poly.type
_entity_poly.pdbx_seq_one_letter_code
_entity_poly.pdbx_strand_id
1 'polypeptide(L)'
;MLSQAKTIGYNTVQKSINIHFFQRATAAKFQNTLVPFRRKIYRLHNRHAPTSGSVWDRQVGADGTRLTMQTEHVIRLYNVTRYMDIGRFTAFLTAHISPEFDLEPLDTCTPDSRTSTVWRLTIQLAGCPNFLRDVVRLLWFGTVIVLKHPEVGKRLQCLRFGNIGHTMARCGFSTEQLRGPGSILASEEEVSQLEDLAVPFRSFAEMCDIAAQRIRLQDQADTVSAQAVQPPSVMVLTLAVDCVNSDGRDGRIVAASGIGGRSTAPPDQSGQTPLAQPKPKPRP
;
A
#
# COMPACT_ATOMS: atom_id res chain seq x y z
N MET A 1 -18.58 -11.79 -39.77
CA MET A 1 -18.25 -10.80 -38.70
C MET A 1 -19.49 -10.43 -37.88
N LEU A 2 -20.51 -9.80 -38.47
CA LEU A 2 -21.69 -9.31 -37.72
C LEU A 2 -22.48 -10.43 -37.01
N SER A 3 -22.55 -11.63 -37.60
CA SER A 3 -23.19 -12.81 -36.99
C SER A 3 -22.51 -13.33 -35.71
N GLN A 4 -21.25 -12.92 -35.45
CA GLN A 4 -20.50 -13.30 -34.26
C GLN A 4 -20.42 -12.16 -33.23
N ALA A 5 -21.01 -11.01 -33.55
CA ALA A 5 -21.04 -9.87 -32.66
C ALA A 5 -22.06 -10.11 -31.54
N LYS A 6 -21.64 -9.85 -30.30
CA LYS A 6 -22.52 -9.85 -29.13
C LYS A 6 -23.43 -8.63 -29.14
N THR A 7 -22.84 -7.46 -29.40
CA THR A 7 -23.55 -6.17 -29.37
C THR A 7 -22.82 -5.18 -30.26
N ILE A 8 -23.56 -4.28 -30.89
CA ILE A 8 -23.00 -3.20 -31.71
C ILE A 8 -23.55 -1.89 -31.16
N GLY A 9 -22.66 -0.96 -30.83
CA GLY A 9 -23.02 0.33 -30.28
C GLY A 9 -22.35 1.47 -31.04
N TYR A 10 -23.05 2.60 -31.15
CA TYR A 10 -22.48 3.82 -31.69
C TYR A 10 -22.13 4.78 -30.56
N ASN A 11 -20.88 5.23 -30.51
CA ASN A 11 -20.45 6.29 -29.62
C ASN A 11 -20.59 7.63 -30.33
N THR A 12 -21.55 8.45 -29.88
CA THR A 12 -21.87 9.76 -30.46
C THR A 12 -20.76 10.78 -30.26
N VAL A 13 -20.06 10.73 -29.13
CA VAL A 13 -18.97 11.67 -28.78
C VAL A 13 -17.75 11.43 -29.66
N GLN A 14 -17.35 10.16 -29.81
CA GLN A 14 -16.17 9.77 -30.61
C GLN A 14 -16.49 9.51 -32.08
N LYS A 15 -17.78 9.61 -32.48
CA LYS A 15 -18.30 9.27 -33.79
C LYS A 15 -17.81 7.90 -34.30
N SER A 16 -17.76 6.91 -33.40
CA SER A 16 -17.20 5.57 -33.67
C SER A 16 -18.24 4.46 -33.47
N ILE A 17 -18.15 3.41 -34.28
CA ILE A 17 -18.97 2.20 -34.12
C ILE A 17 -18.12 1.15 -33.40
N ASN A 18 -18.59 0.69 -32.25
CA ASN A 18 -17.95 -0.34 -31.45
C ASN A 18 -18.67 -1.66 -31.65
N ILE A 19 -17.94 -2.67 -32.13
CA ILE A 19 -18.45 -4.04 -32.30
C ILE A 19 -17.88 -4.88 -31.16
N HIS A 20 -18.76 -5.34 -30.28
CA HIS A 20 -18.40 -6.15 -29.13
C HIS A 20 -18.54 -7.64 -29.46
N PHE A 21 -17.53 -8.43 -29.15
CA PHE A 21 -17.54 -9.89 -29.30
C PHE A 21 -17.52 -10.55 -27.92
N PHE A 22 -18.02 -11.80 -27.84
CA PHE A 22 -17.97 -12.57 -26.60
C PHE A 22 -16.54 -12.93 -26.17
N GLN A 23 -15.63 -13.12 -27.13
CA GLN A 23 -14.24 -13.50 -26.88
C GLN A 23 -13.28 -12.54 -27.58
N ARG A 24 -12.18 -12.17 -26.91
CA ARG A 24 -11.11 -11.35 -27.50
C ARG A 24 -10.39 -12.06 -28.66
N ALA A 25 -10.27 -13.39 -28.61
CA ALA A 25 -9.72 -14.17 -29.72
C ALA A 25 -10.55 -14.01 -31.00
N THR A 26 -11.88 -14.02 -30.88
CA THR A 26 -12.79 -13.73 -32.00
C THR A 26 -12.65 -12.30 -32.50
N ALA A 27 -12.51 -11.32 -31.61
CA ALA A 27 -12.27 -9.93 -32.00
C ALA A 27 -10.92 -9.74 -32.73
N ALA A 28 -9.87 -10.43 -32.28
CA ALA A 28 -8.55 -10.37 -32.88
C ALA A 28 -8.53 -10.92 -34.33
N LYS A 29 -9.35 -11.94 -34.63
CA LYS A 29 -9.50 -12.46 -36.00
C LYS A 29 -9.96 -11.40 -37.01
N PHE A 30 -10.71 -10.40 -36.55
CA PHE A 30 -11.22 -9.31 -37.39
C PHE A 30 -10.38 -8.04 -37.30
N GLN A 31 -9.23 -8.10 -36.62
CA GLN A 31 -8.28 -6.98 -36.61
C GLN A 31 -7.83 -6.68 -38.04
N ASN A 32 -7.78 -5.39 -38.38
CA ASN A 32 -7.40 -4.90 -39.72
C ASN A 32 -8.35 -5.29 -40.86
N THR A 33 -9.52 -5.87 -40.56
CA THR A 33 -10.53 -6.12 -41.61
C THR A 33 -11.04 -4.79 -42.16
N LEU A 34 -11.12 -4.71 -43.49
CA LEU A 34 -11.63 -3.55 -44.21
C LEU A 34 -13.15 -3.68 -44.39
N VAL A 35 -13.88 -2.69 -43.92
CA VAL A 35 -15.35 -2.65 -43.97
C VAL A 35 -15.79 -1.48 -44.84
N PRO A 36 -16.38 -1.73 -46.02
CA PRO A 36 -16.99 -0.67 -46.81
C PRO A 36 -18.30 -0.22 -46.17
N PHE A 37 -18.41 1.07 -45.86
CA PHE A 37 -19.62 1.66 -45.30
C PHE A 37 -19.81 3.08 -45.87
N ARG A 38 -21.00 3.37 -46.40
CA ARG A 38 -21.36 4.69 -46.99
C ARG A 38 -20.27 5.26 -47.94
N ARG A 39 -19.82 4.45 -48.89
CA ARG A 39 -18.79 4.80 -49.91
C ARG A 39 -17.41 5.15 -49.32
N LYS A 40 -17.14 4.80 -48.05
CA LYS A 40 -15.81 4.90 -47.42
C LYS A 40 -15.39 3.53 -46.92
N ILE A 41 -14.08 3.26 -46.93
CA ILE A 41 -13.51 2.03 -46.38
C ILE A 41 -12.99 2.34 -44.98
N TYR A 42 -13.49 1.61 -44.00
CA TYR A 42 -13.07 1.71 -42.60
C TYR A 42 -12.23 0.50 -42.22
N ARG A 43 -11.13 0.72 -41.51
CA ARG A 43 -10.29 -0.37 -40.98
C ARG A 43 -10.67 -0.62 -39.52
N LEU A 44 -10.97 -1.87 -39.19
CA LEU A 44 -11.25 -2.26 -37.82
C LEU A 44 -9.97 -2.31 -37.00
N HIS A 45 -9.98 -1.64 -35.84
CA HIS A 45 -8.89 -1.63 -34.88
C HIS A 45 -9.35 -2.29 -33.58
N ASN A 46 -8.58 -3.28 -33.10
CA ASN A 46 -8.85 -3.88 -31.80
C ASN A 46 -8.33 -2.93 -30.71
N ARG A 47 -9.23 -2.42 -29.87
CA ARG A 47 -8.87 -1.48 -28.79
C ARG A 47 -8.10 -2.14 -27.64
N HIS A 48 -8.09 -3.47 -27.58
CA HIS A 48 -7.41 -4.20 -26.52
C HIS A 48 -6.01 -4.63 -26.96
N ALA A 49 -5.00 -4.34 -26.14
CA ALA A 49 -3.62 -4.80 -26.34
C ALA A 49 -3.54 -6.34 -26.29
N PRO A 50 -2.56 -6.96 -26.98
CA PRO A 50 -2.27 -8.39 -26.84
C PRO A 50 -1.94 -8.69 -25.38
N THR A 51 -2.58 -9.74 -24.86
CA THR A 51 -2.58 -10.04 -23.43
C THR A 51 -1.26 -10.65 -22.95
N SER A 52 -0.62 -10.02 -21.96
CA SER A 52 0.38 -10.64 -21.09
C SER A 52 -0.23 -10.91 -19.71
N GLY A 53 -0.01 -12.10 -19.12
CA GLY A 53 -0.49 -12.48 -17.77
C GLY A 53 -1.76 -13.35 -17.70
N SER A 54 -2.21 -13.67 -16.49
CA SER A 54 -3.41 -14.47 -16.23
C SER A 54 -4.70 -13.62 -16.29
N VAL A 55 -5.88 -14.25 -16.29
CA VAL A 55 -7.18 -13.57 -16.22
C VAL A 55 -7.39 -12.89 -14.86
N TRP A 56 -6.75 -13.41 -13.81
CA TRP A 56 -6.85 -12.93 -12.43
C TRP A 56 -6.08 -11.62 -12.23
N ASP A 57 -4.92 -11.46 -12.89
CA ASP A 57 -4.09 -10.24 -12.84
C ASP A 57 -4.78 -9.00 -13.46
N ARG A 58 -5.98 -9.17 -14.00
CA ARG A 58 -6.69 -8.19 -14.83
C ARG A 58 -8.03 -7.76 -14.26
N GLN A 59 -8.44 -8.28 -13.11
CA GLN A 59 -9.67 -7.83 -12.47
C GLN A 59 -9.42 -6.48 -11.79
N VAL A 60 -10.19 -5.49 -12.22
CA VAL A 60 -10.24 -4.14 -11.66
C VAL A 60 -11.59 -4.03 -10.97
N GLY A 61 -11.61 -3.51 -9.74
CA GLY A 61 -12.82 -3.26 -8.97
C GLY A 61 -13.76 -2.27 -9.68
N ALA A 62 -15.00 -2.18 -9.20
CA ALA A 62 -16.02 -1.28 -9.76
C ALA A 62 -15.63 0.22 -9.71
N ASP A 63 -14.63 0.54 -8.90
CA ASP A 63 -14.00 1.83 -8.64
C ASP A 63 -12.74 2.09 -9.50
N GLY A 64 -12.36 1.16 -10.38
CA GLY A 64 -11.22 1.36 -11.29
C GLY A 64 -9.86 1.06 -10.66
N THR A 65 -9.81 0.61 -9.40
CA THR A 65 -8.58 0.18 -8.73
C THR A 65 -8.30 -1.29 -9.03
N ARG A 66 -7.02 -1.64 -9.27
CA ARG A 66 -6.61 -3.04 -9.38
C ARG A 66 -6.95 -3.71 -8.06
N LEU A 67 -7.53 -4.91 -8.10
CA LEU A 67 -7.51 -5.80 -6.95
C LEU A 67 -6.03 -6.11 -6.70
N THR A 68 -5.38 -5.31 -5.85
CA THR A 68 -4.13 -5.70 -5.24
C THR A 68 -4.40 -7.07 -4.65
N MET A 69 -3.60 -8.06 -5.08
CA MET A 69 -3.43 -9.29 -4.32
C MET A 69 -3.32 -8.81 -2.87
N GLN A 70 -4.25 -9.20 -1.98
CA GLN A 70 -4.26 -8.65 -0.62
C GLN A 70 -2.90 -8.96 -0.01
N THR A 71 -2.00 -7.99 -0.02
CA THR A 71 -0.76 -7.99 0.76
C THR A 71 -1.07 -7.53 2.17
N GLU A 72 -2.25 -6.94 2.37
CA GLU A 72 -2.70 -6.33 3.59
C GLU A 72 -3.96 -7.03 4.12
N HIS A 73 -3.92 -7.45 5.38
CA HIS A 73 -5.03 -8.02 6.11
C HIS A 73 -5.56 -7.00 7.11
N VAL A 74 -6.83 -6.61 6.96
CA VAL A 74 -7.43 -5.52 7.75
C VAL A 74 -8.42 -6.06 8.78
N ILE A 75 -8.14 -5.89 10.05
CA ILE A 75 -9.04 -6.25 11.16
C ILE A 75 -9.59 -4.96 11.78
N ARG A 76 -10.89 -4.91 12.06
CA ARG A 76 -11.48 -3.78 12.79
C ARG A 76 -11.62 -4.14 14.27
N LEU A 77 -11.12 -3.27 15.13
CA LEU A 77 -11.21 -3.38 16.57
C LEU A 77 -12.34 -2.48 17.06
N TYR A 78 -13.27 -3.03 17.82
CA TYR A 78 -14.39 -2.32 18.43
C TYR A 78 -14.21 -2.23 19.95
N ASN A 79 -14.82 -1.21 20.56
CA ASN A 79 -14.76 -0.90 22.00
C ASN A 79 -13.36 -0.47 22.49
N VAL A 80 -12.51 0.08 21.63
CA VAL A 80 -11.16 0.53 22.01
C VAL A 80 -11.23 1.91 22.64
N THR A 81 -11.48 2.00 23.95
CA THR A 81 -11.80 3.29 24.60
C THR A 81 -10.69 4.35 24.46
N ARG A 82 -11.05 5.63 24.51
CA ARG A 82 -10.09 6.76 24.50
C ARG A 82 -9.10 6.79 25.68
N TYR A 83 -9.41 6.07 26.75
CA TYR A 83 -8.60 5.97 27.96
C TYR A 83 -7.73 4.72 27.96
N MET A 84 -7.84 3.89 26.93
CA MET A 84 -6.94 2.77 26.75
C MET A 84 -5.55 3.30 26.47
N ASP A 85 -4.56 2.70 27.11
CA ASP A 85 -3.16 2.92 26.81
C ASP A 85 -2.84 2.30 25.44
N ILE A 86 -2.97 3.13 24.39
CA ILE A 86 -2.75 2.71 23.01
C ILE A 86 -1.28 2.33 22.78
N GLY A 87 -0.33 2.96 23.47
CA GLY A 87 1.09 2.64 23.30
C GLY A 87 1.42 1.25 23.83
N ARG A 88 0.93 0.90 25.03
CA ARG A 88 1.03 -0.47 25.55
C ARG A 88 0.23 -1.49 24.76
N PHE A 89 -0.96 -1.11 24.27
CA PHE A 89 -1.75 -1.97 23.40
C PHE A 89 -1.01 -2.26 22.09
N THR A 90 -0.35 -1.26 21.51
CA THR A 90 0.49 -1.42 20.32
C THR A 90 1.68 -2.32 20.62
N ALA A 91 2.39 -2.09 21.73
CA ALA A 91 3.50 -2.95 22.15
C ALA A 91 3.07 -4.41 22.34
N PHE A 92 1.88 -4.63 22.92
CA PHE A 92 1.32 -5.97 23.10
C PHE A 92 1.08 -6.65 21.76
N LEU A 93 0.50 -5.94 20.78
CA LEU A 93 0.32 -6.47 19.44
C LEU A 93 1.66 -6.74 18.76
N THR A 94 2.65 -5.85 18.88
CA THR A 94 4.00 -6.04 18.32
C THR A 94 4.72 -7.25 18.91
N ALA A 95 4.54 -7.55 20.19
CA ALA A 95 5.11 -8.74 20.82
C ALA A 95 4.54 -10.05 20.24
N HIS A 96 3.30 -10.02 19.73
CA HIS A 96 2.56 -11.23 19.30
C HIS A 96 2.37 -11.35 17.78
N ILE A 97 2.44 -10.23 17.07
CA ILE A 97 2.25 -10.14 15.63
C ILE A 97 3.63 -9.86 15.02
N SER A 98 4.20 -10.89 14.39
CA SER A 98 5.53 -10.80 13.76
C SER A 98 5.59 -9.87 12.55
N PRO A 99 4.57 -9.76 11.66
CA PRO A 99 4.59 -8.80 10.56
C PRO A 99 4.40 -7.36 11.03
N GLU A 100 4.92 -6.41 10.27
CA GLU A 100 4.64 -4.98 10.45
C GLU A 100 3.14 -4.72 10.28
N PHE A 101 2.62 -3.84 11.14
CA PHE A 101 1.21 -3.46 11.12
C PHE A 101 1.04 -1.97 11.46
N ASP A 102 -0.03 -1.40 10.94
CA ASP A 102 -0.49 -0.05 11.25
C ASP A 102 -1.78 -0.10 12.06
N LEU A 103 -1.91 0.84 12.99
CA LEU A 103 -3.07 0.96 13.86
C LEU A 103 -3.65 2.38 13.77
N GLU A 104 -4.81 2.52 13.13
CA GLU A 104 -5.44 3.82 12.84
C GLU A 104 -6.83 3.97 13.48
N PRO A 105 -7.15 5.11 14.13
CA PRO A 105 -8.50 5.38 14.60
C PRO A 105 -9.42 5.71 13.41
N LEU A 106 -10.59 5.07 13.33
CA LEU A 106 -11.56 5.29 12.24
C LEU A 106 -12.72 6.22 12.59
N ASP A 107 -12.98 6.43 13.88
CA ASP A 107 -14.12 7.24 14.30
C ASP A 107 -13.75 8.73 14.35
N THR A 108 -14.58 9.56 13.72
CA THR A 108 -14.56 11.02 13.91
C THR A 108 -15.28 11.31 15.23
N CYS A 109 -14.50 11.68 16.24
CA CYS A 109 -14.95 11.92 17.60
C CYS A 109 -16.23 12.76 17.67
N THR A 110 -17.35 12.15 18.05
CA THR A 110 -18.49 12.88 18.61
C THR A 110 -18.47 12.72 20.13
N PRO A 111 -18.69 13.80 20.90
CA PRO A 111 -18.59 13.79 22.37
C PRO A 111 -19.57 12.81 23.06
N ASP A 112 -20.58 12.31 22.33
CA ASP A 112 -21.63 11.44 22.85
C ASP A 112 -21.38 9.93 22.64
N SER A 113 -20.28 9.54 21.98
CA SER A 113 -19.97 8.12 21.78
C SER A 113 -19.34 7.49 23.02
N ARG A 114 -20.16 6.95 23.92
CA ARG A 114 -19.70 6.22 25.12
C ARG A 114 -19.17 4.82 24.82
N THR A 115 -19.42 4.27 23.62
CA THR A 115 -19.16 2.86 23.30
C THR A 115 -18.57 2.59 21.91
N SER A 116 -18.55 3.56 20.99
CA SER A 116 -17.98 3.34 19.65
C SER A 116 -16.70 4.14 19.49
N THR A 117 -15.60 3.42 19.60
CA THR A 117 -14.27 3.82 19.14
C THR A 117 -13.75 2.65 18.33
N VAL A 118 -13.86 2.78 17.01
CA VAL A 118 -13.42 1.79 16.04
C VAL A 118 -12.00 2.13 15.61
N TRP A 119 -11.13 1.12 15.67
CA TRP A 119 -9.77 1.20 15.15
C TRP A 119 -9.58 0.21 14.01
N ARG A 120 -8.70 0.56 13.08
CA ARG A 120 -8.27 -0.27 11.96
C ARG A 120 -6.88 -0.79 12.25
N LEU A 121 -6.75 -2.10 12.32
CA LEU A 121 -5.48 -2.81 12.35
C LEU A 121 -5.20 -3.31 10.93
N THR A 122 -4.17 -2.77 10.28
CA THR A 122 -3.75 -3.15 8.93
C THR A 122 -2.43 -3.90 9.04
N ILE A 123 -2.41 -5.19 8.69
CA ILE A 123 -1.23 -6.04 8.82
C ILE A 123 -0.68 -6.30 7.42
N GLN A 124 0.62 -6.13 7.21
CA GLN A 124 1.30 -6.39 5.93
C GLN A 124 1.51 -7.90 5.71
N LEU A 125 0.40 -8.65 5.68
CA LEU A 125 0.35 -10.09 5.43
C LEU A 125 -0.85 -10.44 4.55
N ALA A 126 -0.69 -11.44 3.68
CA ALA A 126 -1.77 -11.91 2.78
C ALA A 126 -2.93 -12.63 3.48
N GLY A 127 -2.88 -12.79 4.80
CA GLY A 127 -3.88 -13.50 5.58
C GLY A 127 -3.85 -13.08 7.06
N CYS A 128 -4.74 -13.69 7.84
CA CYS A 128 -4.82 -13.43 9.27
C CYS A 128 -3.57 -13.99 9.99
N PRO A 129 -2.86 -13.20 10.81
CA PRO A 129 -1.74 -13.70 11.58
C PRO A 129 -2.22 -14.81 12.52
N ASN A 130 -1.35 -15.82 12.74
CA ASN A 130 -1.71 -17.00 13.55
C ASN A 130 -2.25 -16.61 14.94
N PHE A 131 -1.71 -15.55 15.54
CA PHE A 131 -2.14 -15.04 16.83
C PHE A 131 -3.60 -14.57 16.86
N LEU A 132 -4.11 -13.97 15.78
CA LEU A 132 -5.48 -13.45 15.72
C LEU A 132 -6.45 -14.40 14.99
N ARG A 133 -5.96 -15.54 14.50
CA ARG A 133 -6.77 -16.52 13.81
C ARG A 133 -7.79 -17.11 14.78
N ASP A 134 -9.06 -17.14 14.37
CA ASP A 134 -10.20 -17.61 15.17
C ASP A 134 -10.45 -16.79 16.46
N VAL A 135 -9.77 -15.65 16.62
CA VAL A 135 -9.96 -14.74 17.75
C VAL A 135 -11.03 -13.71 17.40
N VAL A 136 -12.13 -13.70 18.14
CA VAL A 136 -13.21 -12.74 17.95
C VAL A 136 -13.22 -11.64 19.01
N ARG A 137 -12.44 -11.82 20.10
CA ARG A 137 -12.37 -10.86 21.20
C ARG A 137 -11.05 -10.90 21.95
N LEU A 138 -10.65 -9.75 22.47
CA LEU A 138 -9.50 -9.57 23.33
C LEU A 138 -9.98 -8.97 24.65
N LEU A 139 -9.64 -9.60 25.77
CA LEU A 139 -9.97 -9.15 27.11
C LEU A 139 -8.81 -8.31 27.64
N TRP A 140 -8.98 -6.99 27.59
CA TRP A 140 -8.00 -6.00 28.01
C TRP A 140 -8.43 -5.39 29.34
N PHE A 141 -7.82 -5.83 30.45
CA PHE A 141 -8.14 -5.37 31.81
C PHE A 141 -9.66 -5.37 32.12
N GLY A 142 -10.34 -6.47 31.78
CA GLY A 142 -11.79 -6.61 31.98
C GLY A 142 -12.66 -5.92 30.91
N THR A 143 -12.06 -5.15 29.99
CA THR A 143 -12.75 -4.59 28.82
C THR A 143 -12.68 -5.56 27.65
N VAL A 144 -13.81 -5.78 26.97
CA VAL A 144 -13.87 -6.65 25.79
C VAL A 144 -13.68 -5.81 24.53
N ILE A 145 -12.53 -5.98 23.88
CA ILE A 145 -12.28 -5.47 22.53
C ILE A 145 -12.79 -6.54 21.56
N VAL A 146 -13.69 -6.17 20.65
CA VAL A 146 -14.21 -7.11 19.64
C VAL A 146 -13.43 -6.98 18.34
N LEU A 147 -12.96 -8.12 17.83
CA LEU A 147 -12.21 -8.21 16.58
C LEU A 147 -13.16 -8.61 15.46
N LYS A 148 -13.28 -7.74 14.46
CA LYS A 148 -14.05 -8.01 13.25
C LYS A 148 -13.10 -8.30 12.10
N HIS A 149 -12.98 -9.60 11.79
CA HIS A 149 -12.24 -10.09 10.64
C HIS A 149 -12.94 -9.75 9.31
N PRO A 150 -12.19 -9.63 8.20
CA PRO A 150 -12.75 -9.40 6.86
C PRO A 150 -13.84 -10.40 6.47
N GLU A 151 -13.67 -11.67 6.87
CA GLU A 151 -14.56 -12.79 6.56
C GLU A 151 -15.98 -12.61 7.13
N VAL A 152 -16.12 -11.87 8.23
CA VAL A 152 -17.43 -11.51 8.80
C VAL A 152 -18.20 -10.58 7.86
N GLY A 153 -17.49 -9.75 7.09
CA GLY A 153 -18.07 -8.83 6.12
C GLY A 153 -19.13 -7.91 6.72
N LYS A 154 -20.30 -7.87 6.08
CA LYS A 154 -21.45 -7.06 6.52
C LYS A 154 -22.33 -7.73 7.57
N ARG A 155 -21.96 -8.92 8.05
CA ARG A 155 -22.77 -9.64 9.05
C ARG A 155 -22.76 -8.90 10.38
N LEU A 156 -23.88 -9.02 11.10
CA LEU A 156 -24.07 -8.43 12.42
C LEU A 156 -23.26 -9.24 13.45
N GLN A 157 -22.21 -8.62 13.96
CA GLN A 157 -21.38 -9.15 15.04
C GLN A 157 -21.80 -8.51 16.36
N CYS A 158 -21.95 -9.32 17.41
CA CYS A 158 -22.27 -8.81 18.74
C CYS A 158 -21.05 -8.08 19.33
N LEU A 159 -21.20 -6.80 19.68
CA LEU A 159 -20.11 -5.99 20.26
C LEU A 159 -19.78 -6.34 21.73
N ARG A 160 -20.44 -7.34 22.32
CA ARG A 160 -20.11 -7.88 23.65
C ARG A 160 -19.47 -9.27 23.57
N PHE A 161 -20.05 -10.16 22.78
CA PHE A 161 -19.59 -11.55 22.65
C PHE A 161 -18.62 -11.79 21.48
N GLY A 162 -18.59 -10.91 20.49
CA GLY A 162 -17.73 -11.02 19.32
C GLY A 162 -18.21 -12.00 18.24
N ASN A 163 -19.17 -12.90 18.50
CA ASN A 163 -19.72 -13.76 17.43
C ASN A 163 -20.92 -13.15 16.72
N ILE A 164 -21.24 -13.74 15.56
CA ILE A 164 -22.36 -13.36 14.70
C ILE A 164 -23.68 -13.89 15.30
N GLY A 165 -24.77 -13.14 15.13
CA GLY A 165 -26.12 -13.67 15.29
C GLY A 165 -27.07 -12.86 16.17
N HIS A 166 -26.57 -11.91 16.97
CA HIS A 166 -27.41 -11.06 17.80
C HIS A 166 -26.81 -9.67 18.03
N THR A 167 -27.65 -8.72 18.43
CA THR A 167 -27.23 -7.38 18.86
C THR A 167 -26.78 -7.41 20.32
N MET A 168 -25.97 -6.42 20.72
CA MET A 168 -25.48 -6.28 22.10
C MET A 168 -26.62 -6.29 23.15
N ALA A 169 -27.76 -5.66 22.85
CA ALA A 169 -28.92 -5.60 23.76
C ALA A 169 -29.55 -6.96 24.05
N ARG A 170 -29.34 -7.96 23.18
CA ARG A 170 -29.83 -9.33 23.35
C ARG A 170 -28.74 -10.29 23.83
N CYS A 171 -27.57 -9.77 24.19
CA CYS A 171 -26.45 -10.59 24.62
C CYS A 171 -26.58 -10.95 26.10
N GLY A 172 -26.87 -12.23 26.37
CA GLY A 172 -26.96 -12.80 27.72
C GLY A 172 -25.67 -13.45 28.24
N PHE A 173 -24.52 -13.24 27.58
CA PHE A 173 -23.26 -13.88 27.97
C PHE A 173 -22.71 -13.32 29.28
N SER A 174 -22.32 -14.22 30.19
CA SER A 174 -21.60 -13.86 31.42
C SER A 174 -20.13 -13.52 31.15
N THR A 175 -19.50 -12.77 32.04
CA THR A 175 -18.07 -12.42 31.95
C THR A 175 -17.16 -13.64 31.93
N GLU A 176 -17.54 -14.72 32.63
CA GLU A 176 -16.83 -16.00 32.62
C GLU A 176 -16.91 -16.68 31.25
N GLN A 177 -18.10 -16.68 30.64
CA GLN A 177 -18.29 -17.26 29.30
C GLN A 177 -17.51 -16.48 28.23
N LEU A 178 -17.24 -15.19 28.45
CA LEU A 178 -16.41 -14.39 27.55
C LEU A 178 -14.94 -14.85 27.55
N ARG A 179 -14.46 -15.57 28.57
CA ARG A 179 -13.10 -16.15 28.59
C ARG A 179 -12.99 -17.48 27.83
N GLY A 180 -14.09 -17.95 27.23
CA GLY A 180 -14.13 -19.19 26.47
C GLY A 180 -13.45 -19.11 25.09
N PRO A 181 -13.76 -20.04 24.16
CA PRO A 181 -13.11 -20.11 22.85
C PRO A 181 -13.16 -18.81 22.05
N GLY A 182 -12.07 -18.50 21.34
CA GLY A 182 -11.93 -17.30 20.52
C GLY A 182 -11.72 -16.00 21.32
N SER A 183 -11.34 -16.09 22.59
CA SER A 183 -10.83 -14.96 23.37
C SER A 183 -9.34 -15.07 23.66
N ILE A 184 -8.66 -13.93 23.60
CA ILE A 184 -7.32 -13.75 24.16
C ILE A 184 -7.43 -12.90 25.43
N LEU A 185 -6.72 -13.30 26.48
CA LEU A 185 -6.58 -12.52 27.70
C LEU A 185 -5.22 -11.83 27.68
N ALA A 186 -5.21 -10.50 27.69
CA ALA A 186 -3.98 -9.75 27.97
C ALA A 186 -3.83 -9.65 29.49
N SER A 187 -2.83 -10.33 30.05
CA SER A 187 -2.60 -10.30 31.50
C SER A 187 -1.91 -9.01 31.92
N GLU A 188 -2.13 -8.60 33.17
CA GLU A 188 -1.52 -7.37 33.68
C GLU A 188 -0.03 -7.51 33.85
N GLU A 189 0.43 -8.70 34.22
CA GLU A 189 1.85 -9.01 34.37
C GLU A 189 2.58 -8.88 33.03
N GLU A 190 1.98 -9.35 31.94
CA GLU A 190 2.55 -9.26 30.61
C GLU A 190 2.58 -7.82 30.11
N VAL A 191 1.45 -7.12 30.20
CA VAL A 191 1.36 -5.74 29.71
C VAL A 191 2.23 -4.78 30.54
N SER A 192 2.45 -5.06 31.83
CA SER A 192 3.31 -4.24 32.70
C SER A 192 4.78 -4.29 32.32
N GLN A 193 5.23 -5.35 31.65
CA GLN A 193 6.61 -5.52 31.21
C GLN A 193 6.88 -4.86 29.86
N LEU A 194 5.83 -4.45 29.13
CA LEU A 194 5.94 -3.84 27.82
C LEU A 194 6.20 -2.33 27.94
N GLU A 195 7.13 -1.85 27.14
CA GLU A 195 7.41 -0.42 27.03
C GLU A 195 6.24 0.30 26.35
N ASP A 196 5.81 1.42 26.93
CA ASP A 196 4.78 2.27 26.35
C ASP A 196 5.36 3.02 25.13
N LEU A 197 4.91 2.65 23.93
CA LEU A 197 5.36 3.24 22.67
C LEU A 197 4.76 4.64 22.40
N ALA A 198 3.82 5.11 23.23
CA ALA A 198 3.12 6.38 23.07
C ALA A 198 3.48 7.42 24.15
N VAL A 199 4.58 7.23 24.87
CA VAL A 199 5.02 8.17 25.91
C VAL A 199 5.23 9.56 25.29
N PRO A 200 4.56 10.60 25.81
CA PRO A 200 4.76 11.96 25.30
C PRO A 200 6.20 12.42 25.55
N PHE A 201 6.73 13.22 24.62
CA PHE A 201 8.05 13.81 24.78
C PHE A 201 8.12 14.61 26.09
N ARG A 202 9.18 14.40 26.86
CA ARG A 202 9.44 15.08 28.13
C ARG A 202 9.80 16.56 27.91
N SER A 203 10.28 16.90 26.73
CA SER A 203 10.58 18.29 26.34
C SER A 203 10.49 18.53 24.83
N PHE A 204 10.41 19.80 24.44
CA PHE A 204 10.47 20.20 23.03
C PHE A 204 11.84 19.87 22.40
N ALA A 205 12.93 19.96 23.18
CA ALA A 205 14.27 19.61 22.71
C ALA A 205 14.36 18.12 22.34
N GLU A 206 13.84 17.25 23.20
CA GLU A 206 13.76 15.80 22.94
C GLU A 206 12.96 15.48 21.67
N MET A 207 11.84 16.16 21.45
CA MET A 207 11.07 16.01 20.21
C MET A 207 11.87 16.41 18.98
N CYS A 208 12.60 17.53 19.03
CA CYS A 208 13.46 17.99 17.93
C CYS A 208 14.59 16.99 17.64
N ASP A 209 15.23 16.45 18.68
CA ASP A 209 16.33 15.49 18.55
C ASP A 209 15.83 14.18 17.92
N ILE A 210 14.69 13.65 18.39
CA ILE A 210 14.07 12.45 17.84
C ILE A 210 13.59 12.68 16.40
N ALA A 211 13.01 13.85 16.10
CA ALA A 211 12.60 14.18 14.74
C ALA A 211 13.81 14.26 13.79
N ALA A 212 14.90 14.91 14.21
CA ALA A 212 16.13 14.97 13.43
C ALA A 212 16.74 13.58 13.23
N GLN A 213 16.69 12.71 14.24
CA GLN A 213 17.13 11.33 14.13
C GLN A 213 16.28 10.52 13.14
N ARG A 214 14.94 10.67 13.17
CA ARG A 214 14.03 10.02 12.22
C ARG A 214 14.31 10.45 10.78
N ILE A 215 14.52 11.74 10.53
CA ILE A 215 14.87 12.26 9.20
C ILE A 215 16.15 11.61 8.69
N ARG A 216 17.19 11.52 9.52
CA ARG A 216 18.46 10.86 9.12
C ARG A 216 18.28 9.38 8.79
N LEU A 217 17.49 8.66 9.58
CA LEU A 217 17.21 7.24 9.32
C LEU A 217 16.41 7.06 8.02
N GLN A 218 15.49 7.96 7.73
CA GLN A 218 14.73 7.97 6.49
C GLN A 218 15.65 8.24 5.28
N ASP A 219 16.51 9.26 5.37
CA ASP A 219 17.50 9.56 4.33
C ASP A 219 18.43 8.35 4.06
N GLN A 220 18.83 7.63 5.12
CA GLN A 220 19.63 6.41 5.00
C GLN A 220 18.85 5.28 4.33
N ALA A 221 17.60 5.03 4.71
CA ALA A 221 16.75 4.02 4.09
C ALA A 221 16.50 4.33 2.61
N ASP A 222 16.27 5.60 2.28
CA ASP A 222 16.10 6.07 0.91
C ASP A 222 17.38 5.87 0.10
N THR A 223 18.54 6.15 0.69
CA THR A 223 19.84 5.91 0.04
C THR A 223 20.08 4.41 -0.22
N VAL A 224 19.76 3.55 0.74
CA VAL A 224 19.87 2.09 0.61
C VAL A 224 18.91 1.56 -0.45
N SER A 225 17.67 2.05 -0.48
CA SER A 225 16.69 1.68 -1.49
C SER A 225 17.12 2.12 -2.90
N ALA A 226 17.70 3.31 -3.04
CA ALA A 226 18.22 3.82 -4.30
C ALA A 226 19.40 2.98 -4.81
N GLN A 227 20.25 2.48 -3.91
CA GLN A 227 21.35 1.58 -4.25
C GLN A 227 20.86 0.19 -4.67
N ALA A 228 19.78 -0.32 -4.06
CA ALA A 228 19.20 -1.62 -4.39
C ALA A 228 18.52 -1.66 -5.78
N VAL A 229 18.15 -0.50 -6.33
CA VAL A 229 17.49 -0.37 -7.65
C VAL A 229 18.51 -0.23 -8.80
N GLN A 230 19.80 -0.03 -8.51
CA GLN A 230 20.84 0.01 -9.55
C GLN A 230 21.24 -1.41 -9.98
N PRO A 231 21.08 -1.79 -11.27
CA PRO A 231 21.58 -3.07 -11.74
C PRO A 231 23.12 -3.07 -11.69
N PRO A 232 23.76 -4.20 -11.35
CA PRO A 232 25.21 -4.29 -11.41
C PRO A 232 25.66 -3.98 -12.84
N SER A 233 26.63 -3.07 -12.97
CA SER A 233 27.26 -2.74 -14.24
C SER A 233 27.83 -4.02 -14.85
N VAL A 234 27.13 -4.58 -15.84
CA VAL A 234 27.66 -5.65 -16.68
C VAL A 234 28.85 -5.04 -17.42
N MET A 235 30.07 -5.39 -17.01
CA MET A 235 31.23 -5.20 -17.87
C MET A 235 30.99 -6.05 -19.11
N VAL A 236 30.50 -5.43 -20.18
CA VAL A 236 30.51 -6.02 -21.51
C VAL A 236 31.97 -6.12 -21.91
N LEU A 237 32.56 -7.29 -21.70
CA LEU A 237 33.85 -7.62 -22.28
C LEU A 237 33.59 -7.83 -23.78
N THR A 238 33.82 -6.79 -24.57
CA THR A 238 33.77 -6.89 -26.03
C THR A 238 34.96 -7.75 -26.47
N LEU A 239 34.76 -9.06 -26.59
CA LEU A 239 35.67 -9.93 -27.32
C LEU A 239 35.54 -9.59 -28.81
N ALA A 240 36.45 -8.78 -29.32
CA ALA A 240 36.66 -8.64 -30.74
C ALA A 240 37.11 -10.00 -31.30
N VAL A 241 36.21 -10.65 -32.03
CA VAL A 241 36.56 -11.81 -32.86
C VAL A 241 37.11 -11.24 -34.16
N ASP A 242 38.44 -11.24 -34.29
CA ASP A 242 39.10 -10.96 -35.56
C ASP A 242 38.83 -12.11 -36.52
N CYS A 243 37.93 -11.91 -37.47
CA CYS A 243 37.86 -12.73 -38.67
C CYS A 243 39.02 -12.32 -39.58
N VAL A 244 40.03 -13.20 -39.66
CA VAL A 244 41.08 -13.14 -40.67
C VAL A 244 40.44 -13.22 -42.05
N ASN A 245 40.43 -12.10 -42.78
CA ASN A 245 40.39 -12.10 -44.23
C ASN A 245 41.71 -11.53 -44.72
N SER A 246 42.52 -12.45 -45.24
CA SER A 246 43.62 -12.20 -46.15
C SER A 246 43.12 -11.40 -47.34
N ASP A 247 43.57 -10.15 -47.45
CA ASP A 247 44.05 -9.58 -48.72
C ASP A 247 44.74 -8.24 -48.45
N GLY A 248 45.98 -8.16 -48.93
CA GLY A 248 46.93 -7.12 -48.53
C GLY A 248 46.64 -5.73 -49.09
N ARG A 249 47.02 -4.72 -48.31
CA ARG A 249 47.83 -3.57 -48.75
C ARG A 249 48.17 -2.68 -47.55
N ASP A 250 49.43 -2.26 -47.53
CA ASP A 250 50.10 -1.45 -46.52
C ASP A 250 49.36 -0.16 -46.13
N GLY A 251 49.33 0.15 -44.84
CA GLY A 251 48.73 1.36 -44.28
C GLY A 251 49.21 1.66 -42.86
N ARG A 252 50.37 2.30 -42.79
CA ARG A 252 51.12 2.85 -41.64
C ARG A 252 50.25 3.39 -40.48
N ILE A 253 50.57 2.96 -39.25
CA ILE A 253 50.06 3.46 -37.97
C ILE A 253 50.62 4.86 -37.66
N VAL A 254 49.76 5.80 -37.26
CA VAL A 254 50.14 6.95 -36.42
C VAL A 254 49.08 7.12 -35.32
N ALA A 255 49.52 6.97 -34.06
CA ALA A 255 48.74 7.26 -32.87
C ALA A 255 48.70 8.77 -32.61
N ALA A 256 47.54 9.29 -32.23
CA ALA A 256 47.43 10.62 -31.64
C ALA A 256 46.56 10.55 -30.37
N SER A 257 47.24 10.56 -29.22
CA SER A 257 46.67 10.85 -27.92
C SER A 257 46.47 12.37 -27.80
N GLY A 258 45.25 12.81 -27.50
CA GLY A 258 44.92 14.21 -27.20
C GLY A 258 44.32 14.33 -25.81
N ILE A 259 45.16 14.71 -24.84
CA ILE A 259 44.80 15.10 -23.48
C ILE A 259 44.42 16.59 -23.49
N GLY A 260 43.33 16.97 -22.83
CA GLY A 260 43.01 18.36 -22.54
C GLY A 260 42.31 18.48 -21.19
N GLY A 261 43.04 18.91 -20.16
CA GLY A 261 42.51 19.22 -18.84
C GLY A 261 43.00 20.58 -18.33
N ARG A 262 42.15 21.25 -17.53
CA ARG A 262 42.38 22.16 -16.37
C ARG A 262 41.19 23.14 -16.28
N SER A 263 40.38 23.15 -15.22
CA SER A 263 40.60 23.50 -13.80
C SER A 263 40.77 25.01 -13.56
N THR A 264 39.82 25.61 -12.83
CA THR A 264 40.02 26.35 -11.55
C THR A 264 38.67 26.78 -10.94
N ALA A 265 38.58 26.78 -9.60
CA ALA A 265 37.46 27.22 -8.74
C ALA A 265 37.87 28.50 -7.95
N PRO A 266 37.23 28.89 -6.81
CA PRO A 266 35.95 29.60 -6.55
C PRO A 266 36.22 30.93 -5.74
N PRO A 267 35.48 31.37 -4.68
CA PRO A 267 34.05 31.70 -4.44
C PRO A 267 33.83 33.20 -4.09
N ASP A 268 32.59 33.69 -3.90
CA ASP A 268 32.35 34.77 -2.91
C ASP A 268 30.92 34.86 -2.35
N GLN A 269 30.83 35.32 -1.09
CA GLN A 269 29.65 35.39 -0.22
C GLN A 269 28.92 36.74 -0.33
N SER A 270 27.59 36.77 -0.19
CA SER A 270 26.82 37.77 0.59
C SER A 270 25.31 37.63 0.35
N GLY A 271 24.51 37.77 1.41
CA GLY A 271 23.05 37.97 1.30
C GLY A 271 22.20 37.22 2.32
N GLN A 272 22.40 37.50 3.61
CA GLN A 272 21.38 37.24 4.64
C GLN A 272 20.18 38.17 4.41
N THR A 273 18.95 37.66 4.45
CA THR A 273 17.78 38.43 4.93
C THR A 273 16.75 37.47 5.56
N PRO A 274 16.20 37.75 6.75
CA PRO A 274 15.52 36.78 7.60
C PRO A 274 14.01 36.63 7.34
N LEU A 275 13.48 35.43 7.62
CA LEU A 275 12.05 35.16 7.73
C LEU A 275 11.45 35.90 8.93
N ALA A 276 10.39 36.66 8.67
CA ALA A 276 9.61 37.39 9.67
C ALA A 276 8.82 36.44 10.59
N GLN A 277 8.93 36.65 11.91
CA GLN A 277 8.09 36.01 12.93
C GLN A 277 6.68 36.64 12.99
N PRO A 278 5.64 35.85 13.31
CA PRO A 278 4.29 36.37 13.53
C PRO A 278 4.16 37.07 14.89
N LYS A 279 3.59 38.28 14.89
CA LYS A 279 3.30 39.06 16.11
C LYS A 279 2.22 38.42 16.99
N PRO A 280 2.35 38.47 18.32
CA PRO A 280 1.32 38.01 19.26
C PRO A 280 0.14 39.01 19.36
N LYS A 281 -1.07 38.46 19.48
CA LYS A 281 -2.30 39.21 19.79
C LYS A 281 -2.30 39.65 21.27
N PRO A 282 -2.72 40.88 21.60
CA PRO A 282 -3.07 41.24 22.96
C PRO A 282 -4.52 40.81 23.30
N ARG A 283 -4.71 40.19 24.47
CA ARG A 283 -5.99 40.16 25.21
C ARG A 283 -5.97 41.31 26.22
N PRO A 284 -7.13 41.94 26.49
CA PRO A 284 -8.00 41.44 27.55
C PRO A 284 -9.27 40.74 27.02
#